data_AF-A0A9W8CWW5-F1
#
_entry.id   AF-A0A9W8CWW5-F1
#
_cell.length_a   1.000
_cell.length_b   1.000
_cell.length_c   1.000
_cell.angle_alpha   90.00
_cell.angle_beta   90.00
_cell.angle_gamma   90.00
#
_symmetry.space_group_name_H-M   'P 1'
#
loop_
_entity.id
_entity.type
_entity.pdbx_description
1 polymer ?
#
loop_
_entity_poly.entity_id
_entity_poly.type
_entity_poly.pdbx_seq_one_letter_code
_entity_poly.pdbx_strand_id
1 'polypeptide(L)'
;MDVFWPSNKGDNNWFWTHEWVKHGTCVTTLDPSCYAPGEYSPQQEVSEYFRAILDLRAKYDLHAALNASGIVPTQPESGRRPKNTYTLAQFKKAIRDVYGVEPNVKCRGSRLQEVLLWFKVRGRDNYYPVEPWGTDSCYRISYQRKST
;
A
#
# COMPACT_ATOMS: atom_id res chain seq x y z
N MET A 1 -1.10 -14.74 1.57
CA MET A 1 -1.80 -13.43 1.45
C MET A 1 -2.63 -13.13 2.69
N ASP A 2 -3.21 -14.12 3.37
CA ASP A 2 -4.15 -13.93 4.50
C ASP A 2 -3.67 -12.98 5.61
N VAL A 3 -2.38 -12.99 5.94
CA VAL A 3 -1.83 -12.14 7.01
C VAL A 3 -1.69 -10.67 6.58
N PHE A 4 -1.28 -10.44 5.34
CA PHE A 4 -0.78 -9.13 4.89
C PHE A 4 -1.63 -8.45 3.83
N TRP A 5 -2.57 -9.19 3.24
CA TRP A 5 -3.55 -8.67 2.29
C TRP A 5 -4.95 -9.27 2.51
N PRO A 6 -5.49 -9.21 3.75
CA PRO A 6 -6.84 -9.66 4.03
C PRO A 6 -7.89 -8.69 3.51
N SER A 7 -9.07 -9.22 3.23
CA SER A 7 -10.29 -8.44 3.00
C SER A 7 -10.76 -7.81 4.32
N ASN A 8 -11.07 -6.52 4.29
CA ASN A 8 -11.69 -5.85 5.44
C ASN A 8 -13.19 -6.15 5.58
N LYS A 9 -13.76 -6.96 4.69
CA LYS A 9 -15.17 -7.43 4.70
C LYS A 9 -15.30 -8.93 4.99
N GLY A 10 -14.19 -9.64 5.22
CA GLY A 10 -14.19 -11.06 5.59
C GLY A 10 -14.18 -12.06 4.44
N ASP A 11 -14.29 -11.62 3.18
CA ASP A 11 -14.16 -12.50 2.01
C ASP A 11 -12.87 -12.20 1.25
N ASN A 12 -11.84 -13.00 1.51
CA ASN A 12 -10.53 -12.89 0.85
C ASN A 12 -10.59 -13.28 -0.62
N ASN A 13 -11.33 -14.33 -0.97
CA ASN A 13 -11.35 -14.85 -2.33
C ASN A 13 -12.01 -13.85 -3.30
N TRP A 14 -13.15 -13.28 -2.90
CA TRP A 14 -13.81 -12.24 -3.67
C TRP A 14 -12.90 -11.01 -3.83
N PHE A 15 -12.24 -10.61 -2.75
CA PHE A 15 -11.35 -9.45 -2.77
C PHE A 15 -10.16 -9.65 -3.71
N TRP A 16 -9.44 -10.77 -3.62
CA TRP A 16 -8.31 -11.04 -4.50
C TRP A 16 -8.76 -11.18 -5.96
N THR A 17 -9.91 -11.81 -6.20
CA THR A 17 -10.50 -11.88 -7.55
C THR A 17 -10.78 -10.49 -8.11
N HIS A 18 -11.34 -9.58 -7.31
CA HIS A 18 -11.56 -8.18 -7.71
C HIS A 18 -10.27 -7.50 -8.12
N GLU A 19 -9.23 -7.59 -7.28
CA GLU A 19 -7.94 -6.95 -7.53
C GLU A 19 -7.25 -7.52 -8.78
N TRP A 20 -7.33 -8.83 -9.02
CA TRP A 20 -6.79 -9.43 -10.24
C TRP A 20 -7.57 -8.96 -11.47
N VAL A 21 -8.89 -9.17 -11.51
CA VAL A 21 -9.71 -8.91 -12.70
C VAL A 21 -9.70 -7.43 -13.08
N LYS A 22 -9.69 -6.53 -12.10
CA LYS A 22 -9.79 -5.09 -12.33
C LYS A 22 -8.43 -4.41 -12.53
N HIS A 23 -7.37 -4.91 -11.92
CA HIS A 23 -6.07 -4.24 -11.89
C HIS A 23 -4.93 -5.12 -12.41
N GLY A 24 -4.86 -6.38 -11.99
CA GLY A 24 -3.82 -7.32 -12.44
C GLY A 24 -3.81 -7.59 -13.94
N THR A 25 -5.00 -7.74 -14.55
CA THR A 25 -5.15 -7.93 -16.00
C THR A 25 -4.65 -6.75 -16.84
N CYS A 26 -4.47 -5.57 -16.24
CA CYS A 26 -3.92 -4.39 -16.92
C CYS A 26 -2.39 -4.30 -16.86
N VAL A 27 -1.71 -5.20 -16.14
CA VAL A 27 -0.24 -5.23 -16.06
C VAL A 27 0.32 -5.94 -17.29
N THR A 28 0.54 -5.19 -18.36
CA THR A 28 0.91 -5.74 -19.68
C THR A 28 2.24 -6.49 -19.69
N THR A 29 3.16 -6.20 -18.76
CA THR A 29 4.44 -6.94 -18.65
C THR A 29 4.28 -8.38 -18.14
N LEU A 30 3.09 -8.74 -17.66
CA LEU A 30 2.73 -10.08 -17.22
C LEU A 30 1.85 -10.84 -18.23
N ASP A 31 1.59 -10.29 -19.42
CA ASP A 31 0.82 -10.98 -20.45
C ASP A 31 1.48 -12.35 -20.78
N PRO A 32 0.72 -13.45 -20.94
CA PRO A 32 1.26 -14.77 -21.30
C PRO A 32 2.20 -14.75 -22.53
N SER A 33 2.00 -13.83 -23.47
CA SER A 33 2.88 -13.65 -24.63
C SER A 33 4.27 -13.08 -24.29
N CYS A 34 4.44 -12.50 -23.10
CA CYS A 34 5.70 -11.94 -22.62
C CYS A 34 6.63 -12.98 -21.99
N TYR A 35 6.21 -14.23 -21.87
CA TYR A 35 7.03 -15.34 -21.37
C TYR A 35 7.75 -16.00 -22.55
N ALA A 36 8.94 -16.56 -22.29
CA ALA A 36 9.68 -17.25 -23.34
C ALA A 36 8.91 -18.50 -23.83
N PRO A 37 9.07 -18.89 -25.12
CA PRO A 37 8.42 -20.07 -25.66
C PRO A 37 8.70 -21.32 -24.81
N GLY A 38 7.64 -21.98 -24.34
CA GLY A 38 7.75 -23.20 -23.52
C GLY A 38 7.93 -22.95 -22.02
N GLU A 39 8.04 -21.70 -21.56
CA GLU A 39 8.23 -21.38 -20.13
C GLU A 39 6.93 -20.97 -19.43
N TYR A 40 5.88 -20.59 -20.17
CA TYR A 40 4.59 -20.22 -19.59
C TYR A 40 3.82 -21.43 -19.08
N SER A 41 3.42 -21.39 -17.81
CA SER A 41 2.41 -22.28 -17.24
C SER A 41 1.08 -21.53 -17.07
N PRO A 42 -0.09 -22.17 -17.27
CA PRO A 42 -1.38 -21.53 -17.07
C PRO A 42 -1.48 -20.81 -15.71
N GLN A 43 -1.92 -19.55 -15.72
CA GLN A 43 -2.13 -18.70 -14.55
C GLN A 43 -0.85 -18.34 -13.76
N GLN A 44 0.33 -18.53 -14.37
CA GLN A 44 1.60 -18.09 -13.79
C GLN A 44 1.61 -16.59 -13.49
N GLU A 45 1.06 -15.78 -14.40
CA GLU A 45 0.94 -14.33 -14.31
C GLU A 45 0.10 -13.88 -13.11
N VAL A 46 -0.93 -14.64 -12.74
CA VAL A 46 -1.76 -14.36 -11.57
C VAL A 46 -0.92 -14.48 -10.30
N SER A 47 -0.15 -15.55 -10.20
CA SER A 47 0.73 -15.80 -9.05
C SER A 47 1.85 -14.76 -8.96
N GLU A 48 2.43 -14.38 -10.09
CA GLU A 48 3.47 -13.35 -10.17
C GLU A 48 2.96 -11.96 -9.77
N TYR A 49 1.74 -11.59 -10.19
CA TYR A 49 1.09 -10.34 -9.77
C TYR A 49 0.96 -10.23 -8.25
N PHE A 50 0.40 -11.26 -7.61
CA PHE A 50 0.23 -11.25 -6.15
C PHE A 50 1.56 -11.32 -5.40
N ARG A 51 2.55 -12.03 -5.93
CA ARG A 51 3.91 -12.07 -5.37
C ARG A 51 4.55 -10.68 -5.40
N ALA A 52 4.53 -10.00 -6.55
CA ALA A 52 5.11 -8.67 -6.69
C ALA A 52 4.52 -7.67 -5.67
N ILE A 53 3.22 -7.74 -5.40
CA ILE A 53 2.57 -6.83 -4.44
C ILE A 53 3.00 -7.12 -3.01
N LEU A 54 3.12 -8.39 -2.63
CA LEU A 54 3.62 -8.77 -1.31
C LEU A 54 5.10 -8.40 -1.13
N ASP A 55 5.92 -8.58 -2.18
CA ASP A 55 7.33 -8.21 -2.17
C ASP A 55 7.52 -6.70 -2.06
N LEU A 56 6.75 -5.90 -2.80
CA LEU A 56 6.73 -4.45 -2.69
C LEU A 56 6.28 -4.01 -1.29
N ARG A 57 5.21 -4.60 -0.74
CA ARG A 57 4.76 -4.31 0.63
C ARG A 57 5.87 -4.60 1.66
N ALA A 58 6.56 -5.72 1.52
CA ALA A 58 7.63 -6.10 2.44
C ALA A 58 8.85 -5.18 2.32
N LYS A 59 9.23 -4.82 1.09
CA LYS A 59 10.35 -3.91 0.80
C LYS A 59 10.09 -2.48 1.29
N TYR A 60 8.86 -1.99 1.13
CA TYR A 60 8.45 -0.65 1.52
C TYR A 60 7.56 -0.71 2.77
N ASP A 61 8.13 -1.17 3.89
CA ASP A 61 7.43 -1.19 5.18
C ASP A 61 7.16 0.24 5.68
N LEU A 62 5.95 0.71 5.41
CA LEU A 62 5.47 2.03 5.83
C LEU A 62 5.31 2.14 7.35
N HIS A 63 4.95 1.05 8.04
CA HIS A 63 4.81 1.07 9.49
C HIS A 63 6.18 1.28 10.15
N ALA A 64 7.20 0.57 9.68
CA ALA A 64 8.57 0.74 10.16
C ALA A 64 9.10 2.17 9.94
N ALA A 65 8.88 2.73 8.75
CA ALA A 65 9.30 4.10 8.43
C ALA A 65 8.63 5.16 9.33
N LEU A 66 7.32 5.02 9.57
CA LEU A 66 6.58 5.89 10.48
C LEU A 66 7.07 5.74 11.92
N ASN A 67 7.26 4.50 12.39
CA ASN A 67 7.72 4.21 13.75
C ASN A 67 9.13 4.77 14.03
N ALA A 68 10.04 4.69 13.05
CA ALA A 68 11.38 5.28 13.16
C ALA A 68 11.36 6.80 13.37
N SER A 69 10.29 7.48 12.94
CA SER A 69 10.06 8.91 13.14
C SER A 69 9.17 9.23 14.36
N GLY A 70 8.87 8.25 15.21
CA GLY A 70 7.97 8.40 16.37
C GLY A 70 6.49 8.51 16.02
N ILE A 71 6.10 8.20 14.77
CA ILE A 71 4.70 8.17 14.33
C ILE A 71 4.16 6.77 14.58
N VAL A 72 3.39 6.61 15.66
CA VAL A 72 2.92 5.30 16.13
C VAL A 72 1.40 5.26 16.26
N PRO A 73 0.77 4.07 16.15
CA PRO A 73 -0.66 3.93 16.39
C PRO A 73 -1.03 4.26 17.84
N THR A 74 -2.06 5.09 18.01
CA THR A 74 -2.57 5.54 19.32
C THR A 74 -3.94 4.93 19.64
N GLN A 75 -4.31 4.87 20.93
CA GLN A 75 -5.65 4.47 21.33
C GLN A 75 -6.62 5.65 21.18
N PRO A 76 -7.85 5.42 20.68
CA PRO A 76 -8.92 6.39 20.82
C PRO A 76 -9.29 6.51 22.31
N GLU A 77 -9.13 7.68 22.93
CA GLU A 77 -9.69 7.91 24.27
C GLU A 77 -11.22 7.91 24.18
N SER A 78 -11.90 7.12 25.02
CA SER A 78 -13.36 7.09 25.06
C SER A 78 -13.91 8.47 25.44
N GLY A 79 -14.69 9.08 24.56
CA GLY A 79 -15.42 10.33 24.83
C GLY A 79 -14.76 11.63 24.39
N ARG A 80 -13.56 11.63 23.78
CA ARG A 80 -12.97 12.82 23.11
C ARG A 80 -12.23 12.46 21.82
N ARG A 81 -12.08 13.46 20.93
CA ARG A 81 -11.22 13.37 19.74
C ARG A 81 -9.82 12.88 20.16
N PRO A 82 -9.20 11.93 19.45
CA PRO A 82 -7.87 11.43 19.80
C PRO A 82 -6.90 12.61 19.95
N LYS A 83 -6.30 12.74 21.13
CA LYS A 83 -5.39 13.85 21.48
C LYS A 83 -4.15 13.90 20.59
N ASN A 84 -3.77 12.77 19.99
CA ASN A 84 -2.56 12.64 19.20
C ASN A 84 -2.92 12.45 17.73
N THR A 85 -2.97 13.57 17.00
CA THR A 85 -3.02 13.53 15.53
C THR A 85 -1.74 14.10 14.96
N TYR A 86 -1.20 13.46 13.94
CA TYR A 86 -0.05 13.95 13.19
C TYR A 86 -0.49 14.96 12.13
N THR A 87 0.37 15.93 11.82
CA THR A 87 0.14 16.76 10.62
C THR A 87 0.44 15.94 9.37
N LEU A 88 -0.20 16.29 8.25
CA LEU A 88 0.11 15.67 6.95
C LEU A 88 1.61 15.78 6.63
N ALA A 89 2.20 16.97 6.84
CA ALA A 89 3.61 17.22 6.57
C ALA A 89 4.55 16.32 7.37
N GLN A 90 4.31 16.15 8.68
CA GLN A 90 5.10 15.24 9.52
C GLN A 90 5.03 13.79 9.02
N PHE A 91 3.82 13.33 8.68
CA PHE A 91 3.59 11.97 8.20
C PHE A 91 4.28 11.69 6.86
N LYS A 92 4.15 12.62 5.92
CA LYS A 92 4.79 12.55 4.60
C LYS A 92 6.31 12.60 4.70
N LYS A 93 6.84 13.49 5.55
CA LYS A 93 8.29 13.60 5.80
C LYS A 93 8.88 12.29 6.34
N ALA A 94 8.22 11.64 7.31
CA ALA A 94 8.70 10.38 7.88
C ALA A 94 8.90 9.28 6.82
N ILE A 95 8.01 9.22 5.81
CA ILE A 95 8.11 8.27 4.70
C ILE A 95 9.18 8.71 3.69
N ARG A 96 9.23 10.01 3.37
CA ARG A 96 10.26 10.60 2.49
C ARG A 96 11.68 10.38 3.02
N ASP A 97 11.90 10.54 4.32
CA ASP A 97 13.24 10.40 4.92
C ASP A 97 13.80 8.98 4.73
N VAL A 98 12.94 7.96 4.59
CA VAL A 98 13.35 6.56 4.38
C VAL A 98 13.39 6.19 2.89
N TYR A 99 12.37 6.60 2.12
CA TYR A 99 12.18 6.12 0.74
C TYR A 99 12.44 7.18 -0.34
N GLY A 100 12.83 8.38 0.04
CA GLY A 100 13.19 9.49 -0.87
C GLY A 100 11.99 10.22 -1.50
N VAL A 101 10.78 9.68 -1.41
CA VAL A 101 9.57 10.26 -2.02
C VAL A 101 8.43 10.37 -1.02
N GLU A 102 7.47 11.23 -1.33
CA GLU A 102 6.25 11.32 -0.54
C GLU A 102 5.18 10.30 -0.94
N PRO A 103 4.34 9.84 0.00
CA PRO A 103 3.14 9.09 -0.32
C PRO A 103 1.98 10.03 -0.69
N ASN A 104 0.90 9.49 -1.25
CA ASN A 104 -0.42 10.07 -1.02
C ASN A 104 -1.05 9.50 0.25
N VAL A 105 -1.76 10.33 1.01
CA VAL A 105 -2.40 9.94 2.26
C VAL A 105 -3.89 10.24 2.21
N LYS A 106 -4.71 9.20 2.38
CA LYS A 106 -6.18 9.29 2.36
C LYS A 106 -6.76 9.07 3.74
N CYS A 107 -7.67 9.95 4.12
CA CYS A 107 -8.41 9.91 5.38
C CYS A 107 -9.92 9.94 5.14
N ARG A 108 -10.67 9.38 6.10
CA ARG A 108 -12.09 9.67 6.32
C ARG A 108 -12.19 10.59 7.54
N GLY A 109 -12.47 11.87 7.32
CA GLY A 109 -12.24 12.89 8.35
C GLY A 109 -10.74 12.97 8.69
N SER A 110 -10.39 12.80 9.96
CA SER A 110 -8.98 12.66 10.36
C SER A 110 -8.50 11.21 10.42
N ARG A 111 -9.37 10.20 10.28
CA ARG A 111 -8.96 8.81 10.46
C ARG A 111 -8.19 8.33 9.24
N LEU A 112 -6.94 7.89 9.42
CA LEU A 112 -6.12 7.32 8.36
C LEU A 112 -6.82 6.11 7.72
N GLN A 113 -6.92 6.06 6.40
CA GLN A 113 -7.49 4.93 5.66
C GLN A 113 -6.46 4.28 4.74
N GLU A 114 -5.75 5.07 3.93
CA GLU A 114 -4.84 4.56 2.91
C GLU A 114 -3.56 5.40 2.87
N VAL A 115 -2.45 4.73 2.57
CA VAL A 115 -1.16 5.36 2.25
C VAL A 115 -0.71 4.72 0.94
N LEU A 116 -0.54 5.54 -0.10
CA LEU A 116 -0.24 5.08 -1.45
C LEU A 116 1.16 5.53 -1.84
N LEU A 117 2.00 4.56 -2.22
CA LEU A 117 3.27 4.82 -2.88
C LEU A 117 3.10 4.69 -4.40
N TRP A 118 3.77 5.57 -5.14
CA TRP A 118 3.76 5.57 -6.59
C TRP A 118 5.08 5.05 -7.12
N PHE A 119 5.02 4.29 -8.22
CA PHE A 119 6.18 3.67 -8.83
C PHE A 119 6.17 3.89 -10.33
N LYS A 120 7.38 4.00 -10.88
CA LYS A 120 7.63 3.66 -12.28
C LYS A 120 8.32 2.30 -12.32
N VAL A 121 8.26 1.66 -13.49
CA VAL A 121 8.83 0.33 -13.72
C VAL A 121 9.90 0.44 -14.81
N ARG A 122 11.07 -0.15 -14.55
CA ARG A 122 12.11 -0.35 -15.55
C ARG A 122 12.12 -1.81 -15.99
N GLY A 123 11.98 -2.08 -17.28
CA GLY A 123 11.84 -3.45 -17.76
C GLY A 123 10.52 -4.08 -17.29
N ARG A 124 10.56 -5.36 -16.90
CA ARG A 124 9.36 -6.14 -16.56
C ARG A 124 8.77 -5.74 -15.20
N ASP A 125 9.60 -5.67 -14.16
CA ASP A 125 9.17 -5.65 -12.76
C ASP A 125 10.14 -4.90 -11.82
N ASN A 126 11.09 -4.12 -12.34
CA ASN A 126 11.96 -3.32 -11.48
C ASN A 126 11.28 -2.00 -11.09
N TYR A 127 10.55 -2.02 -9.97
CA TYR A 127 9.84 -0.87 -9.41
C TYR A 127 10.77 0.07 -8.65
N TYR A 128 10.71 1.36 -8.97
CA TYR A 128 11.38 2.42 -8.23
C TYR A 128 10.40 3.53 -7.87
N PRO A 129 10.48 4.05 -6.64
CA PRO A 129 9.49 4.99 -6.12
C PRO A 129 9.61 6.35 -6.81
N VAL A 130 8.47 7.03 -6.98
CA VAL A 130 8.39 8.37 -7.56
C VAL A 130 7.44 9.25 -6.75
N GLU A 131 7.53 10.56 -6.94
CA GLU A 131 6.57 11.50 -6.36
C GLU A 131 5.14 11.17 -6.81
N PRO A 132 4.15 11.39 -5.93
CA PRO A 132 2.78 10.98 -6.17
C PRO A 132 2.08 11.84 -7.23
N TRP A 133 1.17 11.23 -7.99
CA TRP A 133 0.27 11.95 -8.92
C TRP A 133 -1.14 12.16 -8.38
N GLY A 134 -1.50 11.49 -7.28
CA GLY A 134 -2.79 11.67 -6.63
C GLY A 134 -2.82 12.89 -5.70
N THR A 135 -4.01 13.17 -5.19
CA THR A 135 -4.23 14.19 -4.16
C THR A 135 -4.28 13.59 -2.77
N ASP A 136 -3.87 14.33 -1.75
CA ASP A 136 -4.11 13.94 -0.36
C ASP A 136 -5.57 14.26 0.03
N SER A 137 -6.16 13.49 0.94
CA SER A 137 -7.43 13.87 1.59
C SER A 137 -7.31 14.12 3.09
N CYS A 138 -6.15 13.82 3.68
CA CYS A 138 -5.85 14.10 5.08
C CYS A 138 -5.37 15.54 5.27
N TYR A 139 -5.85 16.20 6.34
CA TYR A 139 -5.23 17.43 6.85
C TYR A 139 -4.56 17.19 8.22
N ARG A 140 -5.27 16.48 9.10
CA ARG A 140 -4.76 15.91 10.35
C ARG A 140 -5.00 14.41 10.35
N ILE A 141 -4.05 13.64 10.88
CA ILE A 141 -4.05 12.18 10.78
C ILE A 141 -4.16 11.59 12.18
N SER A 142 -5.30 10.99 12.46
CA SER A 142 -5.54 10.07 13.57
C SER A 142 -5.10 8.67 13.13
N TYR A 143 -3.90 8.27 13.55
CA TYR A 143 -3.37 6.94 13.33
C TYR A 143 -3.71 6.04 14.53
N GLN A 144 -4.69 5.16 14.34
CA GLN A 144 -5.29 4.36 15.42
C GLN A 144 -4.68 2.96 15.48
N ARG A 145 -4.56 2.41 16.69
CA ARG A 145 -4.25 0.99 16.87
C ARG A 145 -5.32 0.14 16.18
N LYS A 146 -4.89 -0.96 15.55
CA LYS A 146 -5.82 -1.96 15.02
C LYS A 146 -6.61 -2.56 16.19
N SER A 147 -7.92 -2.68 16.02
CA SER A 147 -8.75 -3.46 16.94
C SER A 147 -8.30 -4.92 16.87
N THR A 148 -8.03 -5.53 18.03
CA THR A 148 -7.81 -6.96 18.17
C THR A 148 -9.11 -7.74 18.03
#